data_AF-A0A0G0NAW9-F1
#
_entry.id   AF-A0A0G0NAW9-F1
#
_cell.length_a   1.000
_cell.length_b   1.000
_cell.length_c   1.000
_cell.angle_alpha   90.00
_cell.angle_beta   90.00
_cell.angle_gamma   90.00
#
_symmetry.space_group_name_H-M   'P 1'
#
loop_
_entity.id
_entity.type
_entity.pdbx_description
1 polymer ?
#
loop_
_entity_poly.entity_id
_entity_poly.type
_entity_poly.pdbx_seq_one_letter_code
_entity_poly.pdbx_strand_id
1 'polypeptide(L)'
;MSTNNWDRYERAADKGPMALFWKIFGLVIAISVITGVVGYGLGWFSEAGQVVQEQFGARAALQKYEWFIDQSNRIDKMDQDIKLFENRTVAIDDQYAAYGKDRAKWAPDIRLQYNREKQQGREDLLAVVSQRNNLVRDYNAASEKFNWAPFQTKPDKPRERINEYVTQ
;
A
#
# COMPACT_ATOMS: atom_id res chain seq x y z
N MET A 1 51.03 -33.80 23.60
CA MET A 1 52.24 -33.12 23.11
C MET A 1 51.81 -31.96 22.23
N SER A 2 51.74 -30.75 22.79
CA SER A 2 51.51 -29.52 22.04
C SER A 2 52.83 -29.12 21.38
N THR A 3 52.94 -29.26 20.07
CA THR A 3 54.01 -28.62 19.31
C THR A 3 53.80 -27.11 19.36
N ASN A 4 54.68 -26.41 20.08
CA ASN A 4 54.65 -24.96 20.23
C ASN A 4 54.76 -24.29 18.87
N ASN A 5 53.85 -23.37 18.56
CA ASN A 5 53.85 -22.59 17.31
C ASN A 5 55.14 -21.76 17.12
N TRP A 6 55.89 -21.53 18.20
CA TRP A 6 57.15 -20.79 18.23
C TRP A 6 58.28 -21.44 17.40
N ASP A 7 58.39 -22.77 17.39
CA ASP A 7 59.43 -23.49 16.62
C ASP A 7 59.29 -23.30 15.09
N ARG A 8 58.10 -22.91 14.61
CA ARG A 8 57.86 -22.61 13.19
C ARG A 8 58.30 -21.20 12.80
N TYR A 9 58.35 -20.27 13.74
CA TYR A 9 58.84 -18.90 13.51
C TYR A 9 60.37 -18.85 13.55
N GLU A 10 61.01 -19.60 14.45
CA GLU A 10 62.48 -19.71 14.50
C GLU A 10 63.05 -20.33 13.21
N ARG A 11 62.48 -21.44 12.72
CA ARG A 11 62.88 -22.04 11.42
C ARG A 11 62.63 -21.15 10.20
N ALA A 12 61.84 -20.09 10.34
CA ALA A 12 61.61 -19.11 9.27
C ALA A 12 62.63 -17.96 9.31
N ALA A 13 63.14 -17.62 10.50
CA ALA A 13 64.19 -16.62 10.69
C ALA A 13 65.53 -17.10 10.10
N ASP A 14 65.82 -18.41 10.16
CA ASP A 14 67.04 -19.01 9.58
C ASP A 14 67.12 -18.96 8.05
N LYS A 15 66.02 -18.67 7.34
CA LYS A 15 65.98 -18.54 5.86
C LYS A 15 66.24 -17.11 5.38
N GLY A 16 66.65 -16.21 6.28
CA GLY A 16 66.97 -14.82 5.99
C GLY A 16 65.76 -13.87 6.07
N PRO A 17 66.01 -12.56 6.23
CA PRO A 17 64.98 -11.55 6.52
C PRO A 17 63.88 -11.46 5.44
N MET A 18 64.18 -11.83 4.20
CA MET A 18 63.22 -11.86 3.09
C MET A 18 62.14 -12.92 3.24
N ALA A 19 62.42 -14.08 3.84
CA ALA A 19 61.43 -15.13 4.05
C ALA A 19 60.42 -14.74 5.16
N LEU A 20 60.91 -14.05 6.20
CA LEU A 20 60.06 -13.48 7.24
C LEU A 20 59.17 -12.37 6.67
N PHE A 21 59.74 -11.47 5.85
CA PHE A 21 59.01 -10.40 5.17
C PHE A 21 57.86 -10.94 4.32
N TRP A 22 58.11 -11.95 3.46
CA TRP A 22 57.07 -12.53 2.60
C TRP A 22 55.93 -13.21 3.36
N LYS A 23 56.22 -13.85 4.50
CA LYS A 23 55.18 -14.43 5.36
C LYS A 23 54.30 -13.37 6.01
N ILE A 24 54.91 -12.31 6.54
CA ILE A 24 54.17 -11.18 7.14
C ILE A 24 53.36 -10.47 6.05
N PHE A 25 53.96 -10.22 4.89
CA PHE A 25 53.30 -9.58 3.74
C PHE A 25 52.11 -10.41 3.24
N GLY A 26 52.27 -11.73 3.10
CA GLY A 26 51.18 -12.63 2.72
C GLY A 26 50.04 -12.65 3.74
N LEU A 27 50.37 -12.60 5.04
CA LEU A 27 49.38 -12.50 6.11
C LEU A 27 48.59 -11.18 6.02
N VAL A 28 49.27 -10.06 5.80
CA VAL A 28 48.63 -8.74 5.64
C VAL A 28 47.68 -8.74 4.45
N ILE A 29 48.11 -9.24 3.28
CA ILE A 29 47.24 -9.35 2.10
C ILE A 29 46.02 -10.22 2.39
N ALA A 30 46.21 -11.39 3.03
CA ALA A 30 45.11 -12.28 3.37
C ALA A 30 44.08 -11.58 4.28
N ILE A 31 44.54 -10.82 5.29
CA ILE A 31 43.67 -10.04 6.17
C ILE A 31 42.94 -8.94 5.38
N SER A 32 43.64 -8.21 4.50
CA SER A 32 43.02 -7.17 3.67
C SER A 32 41.91 -7.72 2.76
N VAL A 33 42.13 -8.88 2.15
CA VAL A 33 41.13 -9.55 1.29
C VAL A 33 39.91 -9.97 2.11
N ILE A 34 40.12 -10.58 3.28
CA ILE A 34 39.02 -11.01 4.16
C ILE A 34 38.18 -9.80 4.61
N THR A 35 38.83 -8.72 5.05
CA THR A 35 38.14 -7.49 5.46
C THR A 35 37.37 -6.87 4.29
N GLY A 36 37.92 -6.89 3.07
CA GLY A 36 37.24 -6.42 1.87
C GLY A 36 35.97 -7.22 1.54
N VAL A 37 36.03 -8.55 1.61
CA VAL A 37 34.88 -9.43 1.36
C VAL A 37 33.81 -9.27 2.43
N VAL A 38 34.20 -9.21 3.71
CA VAL A 38 33.27 -8.98 4.83
C VAL A 38 32.63 -7.60 4.72
N GLY A 39 33.41 -6.56 4.40
CA GLY A 39 32.90 -5.20 4.20
C GLY A 39 31.91 -5.10 3.03
N TYR A 40 32.20 -5.76 1.91
CA TYR A 40 31.29 -5.83 0.77
C TYR A 40 29.98 -6.56 1.11
N GLY A 41 30.07 -7.70 1.80
CA GLY A 41 28.90 -8.45 2.26
C GLY A 41 28.03 -7.66 3.25
N LEU A 42 28.65 -7.03 4.24
CA LEU A 42 27.95 -6.18 5.21
C LEU A 42 27.36 -4.91 4.56
N GLY A 43 27.98 -4.37 3.52
CA GLY A 43 27.43 -3.26 2.74
C GLY A 43 26.09 -3.61 2.10
N TRP A 44 25.98 -4.80 1.50
CA TRP A 44 24.71 -5.30 0.95
C TRP A 44 23.62 -5.49 2.03
N PHE A 45 23.99 -5.99 3.21
CA PHE A 45 23.04 -6.11 4.33
C PHE A 45 22.65 -4.77 4.95
N SER A 46 23.54 -3.78 4.91
CA SER A 46 23.26 -2.43 5.39
C SER A 46 22.18 -1.74 4.55
N GLU A 47 22.24 -1.86 3.22
CA GLU A 47 21.23 -1.30 2.32
C GLU A 47 19.89 -2.03 2.45
N ALA A 48 19.89 -3.36 2.46
CA ALA A 48 18.67 -4.14 2.68
C ALA A 48 18.05 -3.87 4.07
N GLY A 49 18.89 -3.74 5.10
CA GLY A 49 18.48 -3.40 6.46
C GLY A 49 17.87 -1.99 6.55
N GLN A 50 18.45 -1.01 5.87
CA GLN A 50 17.89 0.34 5.77
C GLN A 50 16.54 0.33 5.05
N VAL A 51 16.40 -0.38 3.92
CA VAL A 51 15.11 -0.50 3.22
C VAL A 51 14.06 -1.19 4.09
N VAL A 52 14.42 -2.25 4.81
CA VAL A 52 13.51 -2.91 5.75
C VAL A 52 13.12 -1.98 6.88
N GLN A 53 14.05 -1.21 7.44
CA GLN A 53 13.76 -0.25 8.50
C GLN A 53 12.90 0.93 7.99
N GLU A 54 13.13 1.40 6.77
CA GLU A 54 12.33 2.45 6.14
C GLU A 54 10.93 1.97 5.75
N GLN A 55 10.79 0.71 5.33
CA GLN A 55 9.50 0.16 4.89
C GLN A 55 8.68 -0.47 6.03
N PHE A 56 9.34 -1.04 7.04
CA PHE A 56 8.72 -1.82 8.12
C PHE A 56 9.08 -1.32 9.52
N GLY A 57 9.87 -0.25 9.64
CA GLY A 57 10.12 0.38 10.93
C GLY A 57 8.84 0.95 11.54
N ALA A 58 8.84 1.14 12.87
CA ALA A 58 7.66 1.58 13.63
C ALA A 58 7.03 2.87 13.07
N ARG A 59 7.85 3.82 12.62
CA ARG A 59 7.36 5.07 11.99
C ARG A 59 6.61 4.81 10.69
N ALA A 60 7.14 3.94 9.83
CA ALA A 60 6.50 3.60 8.55
C ALA A 60 5.21 2.79 8.77
N ALA A 61 5.20 1.90 9.77
CA ALA A 61 4.00 1.18 10.18
C ALA A 61 2.90 2.15 10.68
N LEU A 62 3.25 3.14 11.50
CA LEU A 62 2.32 4.18 11.97
C LEU A 62 1.77 5.03 10.81
N GLN A 63 2.62 5.48 9.89
CA GLN A 63 2.17 6.25 8.72
C GLN A 63 1.21 5.44 7.83
N LYS A 64 1.49 4.15 7.62
CA LYS A 64 0.59 3.25 6.88
C LYS A 64 -0.74 3.09 7.62
N TYR A 65 -0.70 2.94 8.94
CA TYR A 65 -1.91 2.85 9.77
C TYR A 65 -2.79 4.11 9.65
N GLU A 66 -2.19 5.30 9.79
CA GLU A 66 -2.89 6.57 9.62
C GLU A 66 -3.52 6.69 8.23
N TRP A 67 -2.79 6.28 7.18
CA TRP A 67 -3.31 6.24 5.82
C TRP A 67 -4.53 5.33 5.71
N PHE A 68 -4.50 4.11 6.26
CA PHE A 68 -5.65 3.20 6.22
C PHE A 68 -6.87 3.76 6.97
N ILE A 69 -6.67 4.42 8.12
CA ILE A 69 -7.76 5.09 8.84
C ILE A 69 -8.35 6.21 7.98
N ASP A 70 -7.51 7.09 7.42
CA ASP A 70 -7.96 8.19 6.57
C ASP A 70 -8.75 7.66 5.37
N GLN A 71 -8.25 6.63 4.68
CA GLN A 71 -8.97 6.00 3.57
C GLN A 71 -10.31 5.39 4.01
N SER A 72 -10.36 4.72 5.16
CA SER A 72 -11.63 4.17 5.68
C SER A 72 -12.65 5.28 5.99
N ASN A 73 -12.20 6.40 6.56
CA ASN A 73 -13.06 7.54 6.84
C ASN A 73 -13.57 8.20 5.55
N ARG A 74 -12.73 8.27 4.51
CA ARG A 74 -13.13 8.75 3.18
C ARG A 74 -14.16 7.85 2.53
N ILE A 75 -14.02 6.52 2.65
CA ILE A 75 -15.00 5.55 2.15
C ILE A 75 -16.32 5.70 2.91
N ASP A 76 -16.28 5.78 4.25
CA ASP A 76 -17.47 5.98 5.08
C ASP A 76 -18.19 7.30 4.74
N LYS A 77 -17.43 8.37 4.45
CA LYS A 77 -17.99 9.64 3.96
C LYS A 77 -18.65 9.49 2.59
N MET A 78 -17.99 8.82 1.64
CA MET A 78 -18.58 8.55 0.32
C MET A 78 -19.84 7.69 0.43
N ASP A 79 -19.93 6.78 1.41
CA ASP A 79 -21.15 6.02 1.69
C ASP A 79 -22.30 6.92 2.17
N GLN A 80 -22.01 7.97 2.95
CA GLN A 80 -22.99 8.97 3.33
C GLN A 80 -23.42 9.82 2.12
N ASP A 81 -22.46 10.22 1.29
CA ASP A 81 -22.74 10.98 0.07
C ASP A 81 -23.61 10.17 -0.90
N ILE A 82 -23.32 8.87 -1.11
CA ILE A 82 -24.18 8.00 -1.92
C ILE A 82 -25.61 8.00 -1.41
N LYS A 83 -25.84 7.86 -0.10
CA LYS A 83 -27.19 7.91 0.49
C LYS A 83 -27.88 9.24 0.23
N LEU A 84 -27.13 10.35 0.29
CA LEU A 84 -27.66 11.67 -0.02
C LEU A 84 -28.12 11.76 -1.49
N PHE A 85 -27.32 11.25 -2.43
CA PHE A 85 -27.66 11.24 -3.86
C PHE A 85 -28.79 10.25 -4.17
N GLU A 86 -28.84 9.08 -3.54
CA GLU A 86 -29.97 8.16 -3.62
C GLU A 86 -31.26 8.86 -3.17
N ASN A 87 -31.25 9.51 -2.01
CA ASN A 87 -32.39 10.27 -1.51
C ASN A 87 -32.80 11.40 -2.45
N ARG A 88 -31.84 12.07 -3.10
CA ARG A 88 -32.15 13.08 -4.12
C ARG A 88 -32.89 12.47 -5.32
N THR A 89 -32.51 11.28 -5.78
CA THR A 89 -33.23 10.62 -6.87
C THR A 89 -34.66 10.23 -6.48
N VAL A 90 -34.91 9.89 -5.21
CA VAL A 90 -36.25 9.63 -4.67
C VAL A 90 -37.04 10.93 -4.54
N ALA A 91 -36.41 12.01 -4.05
CA ALA A 91 -37.04 13.32 -3.94
C ALA A 91 -37.50 13.87 -5.30
N ILE A 92 -36.77 13.56 -6.38
CA ILE A 92 -37.23 13.86 -7.76
C ILE A 92 -38.51 13.07 -8.09
N ASP A 93 -38.63 11.80 -7.70
CA ASP A 93 -39.87 11.06 -7.93
C ASP A 93 -41.04 11.64 -7.11
N ASP A 94 -40.79 12.02 -5.86
CA ASP A 94 -41.79 12.60 -4.97
C ASP A 94 -42.26 13.97 -5.44
N GLN A 95 -41.35 14.82 -5.93
CA GLN A 95 -41.67 16.15 -6.48
C GLN A 95 -42.68 16.06 -7.63
N TYR A 96 -42.61 15.01 -8.45
CA TYR A 96 -43.50 14.82 -9.59
C TYR A 96 -44.67 13.87 -9.31
N ALA A 97 -44.80 13.36 -8.08
CA ALA A 97 -45.88 12.44 -7.71
C ALA A 97 -47.29 13.04 -7.90
N ALA A 98 -47.42 14.37 -7.77
CA ALA A 98 -48.68 15.10 -7.94
C ALA A 98 -49.25 15.01 -9.38
N TYR A 99 -48.41 14.74 -10.40
CA TYR A 99 -48.84 14.61 -11.80
C TYR A 99 -49.45 13.24 -12.11
N GLY A 100 -49.48 12.33 -11.14
CA GLY A 100 -50.09 11.00 -11.23
C GLY A 100 -49.10 9.90 -11.59
N LYS A 101 -49.49 8.64 -11.29
CA LYS A 101 -48.61 7.46 -11.47
C LYS A 101 -48.30 7.12 -12.93
N ASP A 102 -49.20 7.47 -13.84
CA ASP A 102 -49.07 7.15 -15.26
C ASP A 102 -48.31 8.26 -16.00
N ARG A 103 -46.99 8.06 -16.11
CA ARG A 103 -46.06 9.01 -16.76
C ARG A 103 -46.35 9.23 -18.25
N ALA A 104 -47.09 8.33 -18.90
CA ALA A 104 -47.47 8.50 -20.30
C ALA A 104 -48.52 9.61 -20.49
N LYS A 105 -49.32 9.88 -19.45
CA LYS A 105 -50.37 10.91 -19.44
C LYS A 105 -49.87 12.28 -19.00
N TRP A 106 -48.61 12.39 -18.57
CA TRP A 106 -48.03 13.66 -18.19
C TRP A 106 -47.94 14.60 -19.39
N ALA A 107 -48.07 15.90 -19.12
CA ALA A 107 -47.84 16.91 -20.14
C ALA A 107 -46.41 16.75 -20.71
N PRO A 108 -46.20 16.91 -22.04
CA PRO A 108 -44.92 16.62 -22.67
C PRO A 108 -43.73 17.37 -22.08
N ASP A 109 -43.94 18.61 -21.65
CA ASP A 109 -42.97 19.48 -20.98
C ASP A 109 -42.58 18.94 -19.60
N ILE A 110 -43.56 18.56 -18.77
CA ILE A 110 -43.33 17.96 -17.44
C ILE A 110 -42.58 16.64 -17.56
N ARG A 111 -42.96 15.80 -18.52
CA ARG A 111 -42.28 14.52 -18.77
C ARG A 111 -40.83 14.72 -19.21
N LEU A 112 -40.57 15.70 -20.08
CA LEU A 112 -39.22 16.04 -20.51
C LEU A 112 -38.37 16.54 -19.35
N GLN A 113 -38.94 17.41 -18.51
CA GLN A 113 -38.25 17.95 -17.34
C GLN A 113 -37.90 16.86 -16.34
N TYR A 114 -38.87 16.01 -15.98
CA TYR A 114 -38.64 14.87 -15.11
C TYR A 114 -37.55 13.93 -15.64
N ASN A 115 -37.59 13.56 -16.92
CA ASN A 115 -36.58 12.69 -17.52
C ASN A 115 -35.18 13.31 -17.45
N ARG A 116 -35.06 14.61 -17.69
CA ARG A 116 -33.79 15.34 -17.58
C ARG A 116 -33.27 15.34 -16.14
N GLU A 117 -34.10 15.70 -15.17
CA GLU A 117 -33.71 15.75 -13.77
C GLU A 117 -33.36 14.36 -13.23
N LYS A 118 -34.15 13.34 -13.60
CA LYS A 118 -33.88 11.95 -13.21
C LYS A 118 -32.58 11.43 -13.81
N GLN A 119 -32.32 11.72 -15.08
CA GLN A 119 -31.07 11.37 -15.73
C GLN A 119 -29.88 12.06 -15.06
N GLN A 120 -29.97 13.36 -14.81
CA GLN A 120 -28.91 14.10 -14.11
C GLN A 120 -28.66 13.54 -12.70
N GLY A 121 -29.72 13.26 -11.94
CA GLY A 121 -29.58 12.66 -10.60
C GLY A 121 -28.92 11.27 -10.63
N ARG A 122 -29.20 10.48 -11.67
CA ARG A 122 -28.55 9.17 -11.88
C ARG A 122 -27.07 9.32 -12.25
N GLU A 123 -26.74 10.24 -13.13
CA GLU A 123 -25.35 10.53 -13.53
C GLU A 123 -24.52 11.01 -12.33
N ASP A 124 -25.07 11.92 -11.52
CA ASP A 124 -24.45 12.39 -10.28
C ASP A 124 -24.19 11.23 -9.30
N LEU A 125 -25.19 10.37 -9.08
CA LEU A 125 -25.06 9.19 -8.23
C LEU A 125 -23.96 8.24 -8.73
N LEU A 126 -23.95 7.94 -10.03
CA LEU A 126 -22.94 7.08 -10.64
C LEU A 126 -21.52 7.65 -10.52
N ALA A 127 -21.37 8.97 -10.63
CA ALA A 127 -20.10 9.64 -10.46
C ALA A 127 -19.55 9.44 -9.03
N VAL A 128 -20.38 9.62 -8.00
CA VAL A 128 -19.99 9.41 -6.60
C VAL A 128 -19.71 7.93 -6.31
N VAL A 129 -20.54 7.02 -6.82
CA VAL A 129 -20.30 5.57 -6.71
C VAL A 129 -18.96 5.18 -7.33
N SER A 130 -18.61 5.73 -8.50
CA SER A 130 -17.34 5.49 -9.17
C SER A 130 -16.15 5.99 -8.34
N GLN A 131 -16.25 7.20 -7.77
CA GLN A 131 -15.22 7.75 -6.87
C GLN A 131 -15.02 6.86 -5.64
N ARG A 132 -16.12 6.41 -5.00
CA ARG A 132 -16.05 5.47 -3.89
C ARG A 132 -15.34 4.18 -4.27
N ASN A 133 -15.66 3.61 -5.43
CA ASN A 133 -15.08 2.33 -5.83
C ASN A 133 -13.58 2.43 -6.12
N ASN A 134 -13.12 3.57 -6.65
CA ASN A 134 -11.68 3.81 -6.76
C ASN A 134 -11.00 3.80 -5.38
N LEU A 135 -11.57 4.47 -4.36
CA LEU A 135 -11.03 4.44 -2.99
C LEU A 135 -11.02 3.03 -2.41
N VAL A 136 -12.10 2.26 -2.61
CA VAL A 136 -12.19 0.87 -2.16
C VAL A 136 -11.14 0.00 -2.84
N ARG A 137 -10.94 0.16 -4.15
CA ARG A 137 -9.93 -0.58 -4.90
C ARG A 137 -8.52 -0.25 -4.40
N ASP A 138 -8.21 1.03 -4.20
CA ASP A 138 -6.91 1.47 -3.69
C ASP A 138 -6.66 0.96 -2.28
N TYR A 139 -7.67 1.03 -1.41
CA TYR A 139 -7.65 0.45 -0.06
C TYR A 139 -7.39 -1.06 -0.10
N ASN A 140 -8.15 -1.80 -0.92
CA ASN A 140 -8.04 -3.24 -1.03
C ASN A 140 -6.67 -3.66 -1.59
N ALA A 141 -6.20 -3.00 -2.64
CA ALA A 141 -4.88 -3.26 -3.23
C ALA A 141 -3.73 -2.97 -2.24
N ALA A 142 -3.84 -1.90 -1.44
CA ALA A 142 -2.86 -1.61 -0.39
C ALA A 142 -2.92 -2.63 0.75
N SER A 143 -4.11 -3.08 1.13
CA SER A 143 -4.34 -4.09 2.17
C SER A 143 -3.83 -5.49 1.80
N GLU A 144 -3.64 -5.77 0.51
CA GLU A 144 -3.08 -7.04 0.02
C GLU A 144 -1.55 -7.03 0.05
N LYS A 145 -0.94 -5.86 -0.15
CA LYS A 145 0.53 -5.70 -0.14
C LYS A 145 1.10 -5.74 1.27
N PHE A 146 0.31 -5.38 2.27
CA PHE A 146 0.72 -5.34 3.67
C PHE A 146 -0.15 -6.27 4.49
N ASN A 147 0.45 -7.07 5.37
CA ASN A 147 -0.30 -7.88 6.33
C ASN A 147 -0.98 -6.95 7.34
N TRP A 148 -2.14 -6.42 6.96
CA TRP A 148 -2.88 -5.41 7.70
C TRP A 148 -3.78 -6.00 8.78
N ALA A 149 -3.85 -7.34 8.87
CA ALA A 149 -4.57 -8.10 9.89
C ALA A 149 -4.37 -7.59 11.34
N PRO A 150 -3.16 -7.16 11.77
CA PRO A 150 -2.96 -6.61 13.11
C PRO A 150 -3.54 -5.21 13.32
N PHE A 151 -3.89 -4.51 12.25
CA PHE A 151 -4.29 -3.10 12.23
C PHE A 151 -5.76 -2.93 11.84
N GLN A 152 -6.51 -4.04 11.76
CA GLN A 152 -7.92 -4.03 11.42
C GLN A 152 -8.75 -3.45 12.55
N THR A 153 -9.39 -2.32 12.28
CA THR A 153 -10.47 -1.80 13.14
C THR A 153 -11.83 -2.41 12.77
N LYS A 154 -11.99 -2.88 11.53
CA LYS A 154 -13.16 -3.60 11.01
C LYS A 154 -12.69 -4.92 10.35
N PRO A 155 -13.38 -6.05 10.58
CA PRO A 155 -12.94 -7.37 10.13
C PRO A 155 -13.01 -7.59 8.61
N ASP A 156 -13.78 -6.78 7.88
CA ASP A 156 -14.05 -6.99 6.45
C ASP A 156 -13.55 -5.83 5.56
N LYS A 157 -13.04 -6.20 4.38
CA LYS A 157 -12.72 -5.26 3.31
C LYS A 157 -14.00 -4.64 2.75
N PRO A 158 -14.03 -3.32 2.48
CA PRO A 158 -15.18 -2.70 1.85
C PRO A 158 -15.37 -3.29 0.44
N ARG A 159 -16.64 -3.53 0.07
CA ARG A 159 -17.02 -4.04 -1.25
C ARG A 159 -17.28 -2.91 -2.23
N GLU A 160 -16.98 -3.13 -3.50
CA GLU A 160 -17.36 -2.24 -4.60
C GLU A 160 -18.88 -2.28 -4.84
N ARG A 161 -19.48 -1.16 -5.25
CA ARG A 161 -20.92 -1.02 -5.48
C ARG A 161 -21.33 -0.76 -6.94
N ILE A 162 -20.40 -0.77 -7.90
CA ILE A 162 -20.70 -0.50 -9.34
C ILE A 162 -21.84 -1.38 -9.85
N ASN A 163 -21.83 -2.67 -9.50
CA ASN A 163 -22.81 -3.63 -10.00
C ASN A 163 -24.24 -3.35 -9.53
N GLU A 164 -24.43 -2.60 -8.45
CA GLU A 164 -25.77 -2.27 -7.94
C GLU A 164 -26.51 -1.25 -8.84
N TYR A 165 -25.77 -0.42 -9.59
CA TYR A 165 -26.33 0.73 -10.30
C TYR A 165 -26.20 0.67 -11.83
N VAL A 166 -25.40 -0.26 -12.36
CA VAL A 166 -25.21 -0.43 -13.81
C VAL A 166 -26.32 -1.30 -14.43
N THR A 167 -26.96 -2.17 -13.67
CA THR A 167 -28.00 -3.10 -14.16
C THR A 167 -29.45 -2.60 -14.08
N GLN A 168 -29.70 -1.37 -13.64
CA GLN A 168 -31.05 -0.76 -13.57
C GLN A 168 -31.38 0.09 -14.79
#